data_AF-A0A2H8THY4-F1
#
_entry.id   AF-A0A2H8THY4-F1
#
_cell.length_a   1.000
_cell.length_b   1.000
_cell.length_c   1.000
_cell.angle_alpha   90.00
_cell.angle_beta   90.00
_cell.angle_gamma   90.00
#
_symmetry.space_group_name_H-M   'P 1'
#
loop_
_entity.id
_entity.type
_entity.pdbx_description
1 polymer ?
#
loop_
_entity_poly.entity_id
_entity_poly.type
_entity_poly.pdbx_seq_one_letter_code
_entity_poly.pdbx_strand_id
1 'polypeptide(L)'
;MRTLGKVISPVVELTKNQDGKYVLTSNTMIRDTSIEFNLGEEFIEETLDAHKVRSIITQEGNKLIHIQKGSSNRKEATIIREFEPDQLKMTMTADGVTCIRIYKPIK
;
A
#
# COMPACT_ATOMS: atom_id res chain seq x y z
N MET A 1 -6.02 -15.16 18.74
CA MET A 1 -4.85 -14.40 19.25
C MET A 1 -4.77 -13.07 18.49
N ARG A 2 -5.19 -11.95 19.10
CA ARG A 2 -5.20 -10.60 18.48
C ARG A 2 -4.30 -9.67 19.30
N THR A 3 -3.00 -9.88 19.28
CA THR A 3 -2.05 -9.07 20.07
C THR A 3 -0.68 -8.94 19.38
N LEU A 4 -0.67 -8.78 18.06
CA LEU A 4 0.59 -8.46 17.33
C LEU A 4 0.40 -7.48 16.15
N GLY A 5 -0.73 -6.78 16.08
CA GLY A 5 -1.01 -5.83 14.99
C GLY A 5 -0.82 -4.35 15.35
N LYS A 6 -0.38 -4.04 16.58
CA LYS A 6 -0.45 -2.67 17.15
C LYS A 6 0.86 -1.89 17.15
N VAL A 7 1.99 -2.47 16.77
CA VAL A 7 3.30 -1.77 16.78
C VAL A 7 4.16 -2.22 15.60
N ILE A 8 3.67 -2.00 14.39
CA ILE A 8 4.51 -2.01 13.20
C ILE A 8 4.06 -0.79 12.42
N SER A 9 4.74 0.34 12.62
CA SER A 9 4.52 1.55 11.83
C SER A 9 5.27 1.34 10.51
N PRO A 10 4.61 0.97 9.40
CA PRO A 10 5.27 0.94 8.11
C PRO A 10 5.75 2.36 7.77
N VAL A 11 7.05 2.51 7.49
CA VAL A 11 7.57 3.70 6.82
C VAL A 11 7.31 3.48 5.34
N VAL A 12 6.45 4.32 4.77
CA VAL A 12 6.09 4.27 3.36
C VAL A 12 6.76 5.44 2.67
N GLU A 13 7.64 5.13 1.73
CA GLU A 13 8.32 6.10 0.88
C GLU A 13 7.85 5.88 -0.56
N LEU A 14 7.44 6.96 -1.22
CA LEU A 14 7.05 6.95 -2.62
C LEU A 14 8.03 7.83 -3.38
N THR A 15 8.87 7.20 -4.21
CA THR A 15 9.90 7.88 -5.00
C THR A 15 9.55 7.79 -6.47
N LYS A 16 9.73 8.90 -7.19
CA LYS A 16 9.54 8.95 -8.64
C LYS A 16 10.92 8.91 -9.32
N ASN A 17 11.18 7.88 -10.10
CA ASN A 17 12.40 7.76 -10.90
C ASN A 17 12.39 8.76 -12.07
N GLN A 18 13.59 9.11 -12.56
CA GLN A 18 13.76 10.04 -13.69
C GLN A 18 13.12 9.49 -14.98
N ASP A 19 13.03 8.17 -15.12
CA ASP A 19 12.33 7.45 -16.20
C ASP A 19 10.79 7.51 -16.10
N GLY A 20 10.23 8.18 -15.10
CA GLY A 20 8.78 8.34 -14.93
C GLY A 20 8.08 7.22 -14.15
N LYS A 21 8.80 6.16 -13.79
CA LYS A 21 8.31 5.07 -12.95
C LYS A 21 8.23 5.46 -11.48
N TYR A 22 7.29 4.89 -10.75
CA TYR A 22 7.15 5.09 -9.31
C TYR A 22 7.67 3.87 -8.55
N VAL A 23 8.41 4.12 -7.47
CA VAL A 23 8.92 3.11 -6.56
C VAL A 23 8.27 3.34 -5.20
N LEU A 24 7.44 2.39 -4.78
CA LEU A 24 6.84 2.37 -3.44
C LEU A 24 7.70 1.47 -2.58
N THR A 25 8.46 2.08 -1.68
CA THR A 25 9.22 1.37 -0.67
C THR A 25 8.42 1.35 0.62
N SER A 26 8.06 0.17 1.09
CA SER A 26 7.44 -0.04 2.38
C SER A 26 8.44 -0.73 3.30
N ASN A 27 9.06 0.04 4.19
CA ASN A 27 9.93 -0.49 5.25
C ASN A 27 9.05 -0.83 6.46
N THR A 28 9.08 -2.09 6.89
CA THR A 28 8.51 -2.53 8.16
C THR A 28 9.59 -3.24 8.96
N MET A 29 9.50 -3.24 10.30
CA MET A 29 10.42 -4.02 11.16
C MET A 29 10.48 -5.53 10.83
N ILE A 30 9.58 -6.02 9.97
CA ILE A 30 9.51 -7.42 9.54
C ILE A 30 10.16 -7.61 8.18
N ARG A 31 9.92 -6.71 7.22
CA ARG A 31 10.51 -6.74 5.87
C ARG A 31 10.44 -5.39 5.18
N ASP A 32 11.45 -5.14 4.37
CA ASP A 32 11.52 -4.04 3.42
C ASP A 32 11.12 -4.55 2.04
N THR A 33 10.07 -3.97 1.47
CA THR A 33 9.59 -4.30 0.12
C THR A 33 9.58 -3.05 -0.73
N SER A 34 10.32 -3.07 -1.83
CA SER A 34 10.30 -2.04 -2.87
C SER A 34 9.56 -2.58 -4.08
N ILE A 35 8.51 -1.88 -4.49
CA ILE A 35 7.70 -2.24 -5.65
C ILE A 35 7.85 -1.11 -6.67
N GLU A 36 8.34 -1.43 -7.86
CA GLU A 36 8.34 -0.52 -9.00
C GLU A 36 7.05 -0.72 -9.80
N PHE A 37 6.30 0.36 -10.03
CA PHE A 37 5.02 0.35 -10.73
C PHE A 37 4.81 1.67 -11.49
N ASN A 38 3.88 1.63 -12.44
CA ASN A 38 3.39 2.83 -13.12
C ASN A 38 2.03 3.22 -12.55
N LEU A 39 1.79 4.52 -12.40
CA LEU A 39 0.50 5.01 -11.96
C LEU A 39 -0.56 4.74 -13.02
N GLY A 40 -1.68 4.12 -12.62
CA GLY A 40 -2.77 3.79 -13.53
C GLY A 40 -2.59 2.47 -14.28
N GLU A 41 -1.48 1.77 -14.11
CA GLU A 41 -1.25 0.49 -14.77
C GLU A 41 -1.42 -0.69 -13.81
N GLU A 42 -2.11 -1.74 -14.29
CA GLU A 42 -2.22 -3.01 -13.58
C GLU A 42 -0.90 -3.79 -13.72
N PHE A 43 -0.33 -4.21 -12.59
CA PHE A 43 0.84 -5.07 -12.53
C PHE A 43 0.53 -6.33 -11.72
N ILE A 44 1.36 -7.36 -11.91
CA ILE A 44 1.23 -8.60 -11.15
C ILE A 44 2.16 -8.50 -9.94
N GLU A 45 1.58 -8.41 -8.76
CA GLU A 45 2.29 -8.43 -7.49
C GLU A 45 2.34 -9.87 -6.97
N GLU A 46 3.53 -10.36 -6.62
CA GLU A 46 3.66 -11.63 -5.93
C GLU A 46 3.55 -11.39 -4.43
N THR A 47 2.45 -11.82 -3.83
CA THR A 47 2.29 -11.73 -2.38
C THR A 47 3.24 -12.71 -1.69
N LEU A 48 3.58 -12.43 -0.42
CA LEU A 48 4.50 -13.24 0.42
C LEU A 48 4.17 -14.74 0.49
N ASP A 49 2.97 -15.12 0.07
CA ASP A 49 2.46 -16.48 0.00
C ASP A 49 2.67 -17.12 -1.39
N ALA A 50 3.59 -16.59 -2.22
CA ALA A 50 3.86 -17.00 -3.61
C ALA A 50 2.62 -16.93 -4.54
N HIS A 51 1.60 -16.16 -4.17
CA HIS A 51 0.40 -15.97 -4.97
C HIS A 51 0.50 -14.68 -5.78
N LYS A 52 0.27 -14.79 -7.08
CA LYS A 52 0.13 -13.67 -8.01
C LYS A 52 -1.22 -12.99 -7.82
N VAL A 53 -1.21 -11.72 -7.44
CA VAL A 53 -2.38 -10.85 -7.39
C VAL A 53 -2.21 -9.74 -8.41
N ARG A 54 -3.31 -9.21 -8.94
CA ARG A 54 -3.27 -8.07 -9.84
C ARG A 54 -3.42 -6.82 -8.99
N SER A 55 -2.42 -5.97 -9.01
CA SER A 55 -2.41 -4.73 -8.24
C SER A 55 -2.39 -3.55 -9.19
N ILE A 56 -3.16 -2.52 -8.87
CA ILE A 56 -3.12 -1.23 -9.58
C ILE A 56 -2.95 -0.13 -8.55
N ILE A 57 -2.02 0.77 -8.82
CA ILE A 57 -1.78 1.93 -7.97
C ILE A 57 -2.08 3.18 -8.80
N THR A 58 -2.95 4.03 -8.29
CA THR A 58 -3.32 5.30 -8.90
C THR A 58 -3.09 6.42 -7.90
N GLN A 59 -2.81 7.63 -8.39
CA GLN A 59 -2.63 8.81 -7.57
C GLN A 59 -3.71 9.82 -7.94
N GLU A 60 -4.50 10.22 -6.96
CA GLU A 60 -5.50 11.27 -7.06
C GLU A 60 -5.12 12.42 -6.12
N GLY A 61 -4.42 13.43 -6.66
CA GLY A 61 -3.92 14.56 -5.88
C GLY A 61 -2.94 14.11 -4.79
N ASN A 62 -3.37 14.24 -3.52
CA ASN A 62 -2.62 13.83 -2.33
C ASN A 62 -2.97 12.41 -1.84
N LYS A 63 -3.81 11.68 -2.56
CA LYS A 63 -4.21 10.31 -2.24
C LYS A 63 -3.55 9.33 -3.19
N LEU A 64 -2.99 8.25 -2.64
CA LEU A 64 -2.48 7.11 -3.38
C LEU A 64 -3.40 5.92 -3.14
N ILE A 65 -4.09 5.48 -4.18
CA ILE A 65 -5.08 4.40 -4.15
C ILE A 65 -4.43 3.15 -4.72
N HIS A 66 -4.21 2.16 -3.87
CA HIS A 66 -3.68 0.85 -4.24
C HIS A 66 -4.82 -0.18 -4.15
N ILE A 67 -5.24 -0.72 -5.28
CA ILE A 67 -6.26 -1.77 -5.37
C ILE A 67 -5.58 -3.09 -5.67
N GLN A 68 -5.74 -4.07 -4.80
CA GLN A 68 -5.28 -5.43 -4.96
C GLN A 68 -6.48 -6.32 -5.32
N LYS A 69 -6.56 -6.71 -6.59
CA LYS A 69 -7.52 -7.68 -7.09
C LYS A 69 -6.94 -9.08 -6.86
N GLY A 70 -7.50 -9.79 -5.89
CA GLY A 70 -7.09 -11.16 -5.59
C GLY A 70 -7.38 -12.10 -6.78
N SER A 71 -6.49 -13.07 -7.01
CA SER A 71 -6.72 -14.10 -8.03
C SER A 71 -7.57 -15.24 -7.46
N SER A 72 -8.59 -15.67 -8.22
CA SER A 72 -9.53 -16.80 -8.08
C SER A 72 -10.22 -17.09 -6.73
N ASN A 73 -9.77 -16.58 -5.58
CA ASN A 73 -10.40 -16.80 -4.27
C ASN A 73 -10.02 -15.78 -3.19
N ARG A 74 -9.17 -14.77 -3.51
CA ARG A 74 -8.87 -13.68 -2.57
C ARG A 74 -9.78 -12.48 -2.86
N LYS A 75 -10.37 -11.95 -1.80
CA LYS A 75 -11.25 -10.79 -1.86
C LYS A 75 -10.45 -9.56 -2.25
N GLU A 76 -11.07 -8.68 -3.03
CA GLU A 76 -10.46 -7.40 -3.42
C GLU A 76 -10.18 -6.58 -2.16
N ALA A 77 -8.97 -6.01 -2.10
CA ALA A 77 -8.55 -5.12 -1.04
C ALA A 77 -8.18 -3.76 -1.64
N THR A 78 -8.70 -2.70 -1.05
CA THR A 78 -8.40 -1.32 -1.44
C THR A 78 -7.65 -0.65 -0.31
N ILE A 79 -6.50 -0.08 -0.61
CA ILE A 79 -5.64 0.62 0.33
C ILE A 79 -5.46 2.05 -0.18
N ILE A 80 -6.09 3.00 0.49
CA ILE A 80 -6.00 4.42 0.21
C ILE A 80 -5.02 5.05 1.20
N ARG A 81 -3.97 5.70 0.73
CA ARG A 81 -3.01 6.45 1.53
C ARG A 81 -3.16 7.93 1.21
N GLU A 82 -3.70 8.69 2.14
CA GLU A 82 -3.86 10.13 2.02
C GLU A 82 -2.71 10.80 2.77
N PHE A 83 -1.86 11.48 2.00
CA PHE A 83 -0.72 12.25 2.51
C PHE A 83 -1.22 13.63 2.89
N GLU A 84 -1.28 13.91 4.18
CA GLU A 84 -1.55 15.24 4.73
C GLU A 84 -0.23 15.84 5.25
N PRO A 85 -0.13 17.17 5.41
CA PRO A 85 1.13 17.82 5.82
C PRO A 85 1.66 17.35 7.19
N ASP A 86 0.77 16.91 8.07
CA ASP A 86 1.04 16.58 9.48
C ASP A 86 0.79 15.10 9.82
N GLN A 87 0.21 14.33 8.88
CA GLN A 87 -0.12 12.92 9.07
C GLN A 87 -0.29 12.16 7.75
N LEU A 88 -0.16 10.84 7.81
CA LEU A 88 -0.49 9.91 6.74
C LEU A 88 -1.72 9.10 7.17
N LYS A 89 -2.86 9.33 6.51
CA LYS A 89 -4.10 8.61 6.76
C LYS A 89 -4.21 7.43 5.78
N MET A 90 -4.08 6.22 6.31
CA MET A 90 -4.19 4.98 5.56
C MET A 90 -5.56 4.33 5.82
N THR A 91 -6.38 4.20 4.79
CA THR A 91 -7.68 3.51 4.83
C THR A 91 -7.58 2.22 4.04
N MET A 92 -7.72 1.08 4.72
CA MET A 92 -7.75 -0.24 4.10
C MET A 92 -9.16 -0.81 4.16
N THR A 93 -9.74 -1.12 3.01
CA THR A 93 -11.05 -1.76 2.89
C THR A 93 -10.87 -3.13 2.27
N ALA A 94 -11.34 -4.17 2.95
CA ALA A 94 -11.38 -5.53 2.42
C ALA A 94 -12.67 -6.20 2.91
N ASP A 95 -13.40 -6.85 2.01
CA ASP A 95 -14.62 -7.61 2.37
C ASP A 95 -15.70 -6.80 3.11
N GLY A 96 -15.88 -5.52 2.74
CA GLY A 96 -16.79 -4.60 3.42
C GLY A 96 -16.33 -4.14 4.81
N VAL A 97 -15.17 -4.61 5.28
CA VAL A 97 -14.54 -4.15 6.52
C VAL A 97 -13.52 -3.07 6.19
N THR A 98 -13.71 -1.89 6.78
CA THR A 98 -12.78 -0.76 6.64
C THR A 98 -11.98 -0.57 7.92
N CYS A 99 -10.66 -0.44 7.78
CA CYS A 99 -9.72 -0.13 8.85
C CYS A 99 -8.99 1.17 8.49
N ILE A 100 -9.03 2.15 9.39
CA ILE A 100 -8.33 3.43 9.23
C ILE A 100 -7.16 3.46 10.21
N ARG A 101 -5.98 3.79 9.71
CA ARG A 101 -4.76 4.01 10.50
C ARG A 101 -4.22 5.40 10.19
N ILE A 102 -3.86 6.14 11.22
CA ILE A 102 -3.27 7.47 11.09
C ILE A 102 -1.84 7.37 11.60
N TYR A 103 -0.88 7.67 10.73
CA TYR A 103 0.54 7.72 11.06
C TYR A 103 0.99 9.17 11.12
N LYS A 104 1.94 9.48 12.00
CA LYS A 104 2.58 10.80 12.02
C LYS A 104 3.88 10.73 11.22
N PRO A 105 4.24 11.78 10.45
CA PRO A 105 5.54 11.86 9.80
C PRO A 105 6.63 11.77 10.87
N ILE A 106 7.67 11.00 10.57
CA ILE A 106 8.87 10.95 11.40
C ILE A 106 9.59 12.28 11.17
N LYS A 107 9.73 13.08 12.23
CA LYS A 107 10.50 14.33 12.20
C LYS A 107 11.99 14.05 12.18
#